data_AF-A0A401KJN4-F1
#
_entry.id   AF-A0A401KJN4-F1
#
_cell.length_a   1.000
_cell.length_b   1.000
_cell.length_c   1.000
_cell.angle_alpha   90.00
_cell.angle_beta   90.00
_cell.angle_gamma   90.00
#
_symmetry.space_group_name_H-M   'P 1'
#
loop_
_entity.id
_entity.type
_entity.pdbx_description
1 polymer ?
#
loop_
_entity_poly.entity_id
_entity_poly.type
_entity_poly.pdbx_seq_one_letter_code
_entity_poly.pdbx_strand_id
1 'polypeptide(L)'
;MVRFLVFTFILSKYKRFCCNENGITARQRMDIASGYEQDLAALYCNIGNQNFNFTSHHGLREEFKRIAIWVSDLSCSWILYQSINCFPNSDLTRLLFQTLRRSPRGLACIPLYLGYIVLRKWLLHGSANLILVDRHFCSSGMHYNVFSVDPLLVNDSPSRNLHAVLPNSRWKLTPIDVFDPSITDSSHTPHIVVIGNSVHGSYADYLSHLDRLNGPRELLISTHEDSLCTDNSEHLADIAAANHDRIALSFFSHHDFYPFGTTMGSEEIDSVKASMDKYSPGLSQEQTETSQELANLGAGGDDMSIFGWQHVFAETKKGVAEHLKQWTNKVNLLPFSVPS
;
A
#
# COMPACT_ATOMS: atom_id res chain seq x y z
N MET A 1 -2.69 21.58 -2.19
CA MET A 1 -2.48 20.60 -1.10
C MET A 1 -3.78 20.25 -0.37
N VAL A 2 -4.48 21.20 0.27
CA VAL A 2 -5.72 20.92 1.04
C VAL A 2 -6.77 20.12 0.25
N ARG A 3 -7.08 20.52 -0.99
CA ARG A 3 -8.04 19.78 -1.85
C ARG A 3 -7.64 18.32 -2.07
N PHE A 4 -6.35 18.04 -2.24
CA PHE A 4 -5.86 16.68 -2.40
C PHE A 4 -6.13 15.85 -1.15
N LEU A 5 -5.74 16.35 0.03
CA LEU A 5 -5.97 15.66 1.30
C LEU A 5 -7.46 15.39 1.56
N VAL A 6 -8.30 16.40 1.33
CA VAL A 6 -9.76 16.27 1.48
C VAL A 6 -10.31 15.21 0.51
N PHE A 7 -9.88 15.25 -0.75
CA PHE A 7 -10.35 14.31 -1.77
C PHE A 7 -9.87 12.88 -1.52
N THR A 8 -8.61 12.68 -1.13
CA THR A 8 -8.10 11.37 -0.74
C THR A 8 -8.82 10.83 0.49
N PHE A 9 -9.13 11.69 1.47
CA PHE A 9 -9.91 11.31 2.64
C PHE A 9 -11.32 10.88 2.29
N ILE A 10 -12.03 11.67 1.47
CA ILE A 10 -13.37 11.35 0.97
C ILE A 10 -13.36 10.00 0.25
N LEU A 11 -12.43 9.80 -0.69
CA LEU A 11 -12.29 8.53 -1.40
C LEU A 11 -11.97 7.37 -0.45
N SER A 12 -11.09 7.58 0.54
CA SER A 12 -10.69 6.52 1.47
C SER A 12 -11.85 6.06 2.37
N LYS A 13 -12.75 6.97 2.76
CA LYS A 13 -13.92 6.67 3.61
C LYS A 13 -14.82 5.57 3.01
N TYR A 14 -14.91 5.54 1.68
CA TYR A 14 -15.76 4.60 0.94
C TYR A 14 -14.97 3.45 0.30
N LYS A 15 -13.67 3.33 0.58
CA LYS A 15 -12.87 2.17 0.22
C LYS A 15 -13.26 0.97 1.09
N ARG A 16 -13.39 -0.20 0.48
CA ARG A 16 -13.62 -1.49 1.15
C ARG A 16 -12.71 -2.55 0.58
N PHE A 17 -12.22 -3.43 1.44
CA PHE A 17 -11.46 -4.60 1.05
C PHE A 17 -12.39 -5.78 0.83
N CYS A 18 -12.11 -6.56 -0.19
CA CYS A 18 -12.83 -7.77 -0.53
C CYS A 18 -11.81 -8.87 -0.81
N CYS A 19 -11.96 -10.00 -0.13
CA CYS A 19 -11.23 -11.21 -0.48
C CYS A 19 -11.90 -11.86 -1.68
N ASN A 20 -11.11 -12.28 -2.66
CA ASN A 20 -11.51 -13.17 -3.75
C ASN A 20 -10.49 -14.31 -3.87
N GLU A 21 -10.74 -15.26 -4.78
CA GLU A 21 -9.85 -16.40 -5.03
C GLU A 21 -8.42 -15.98 -5.42
N ASN A 22 -8.27 -14.76 -5.95
CA ASN A 22 -7.00 -14.20 -6.40
C ASN A 22 -6.36 -13.25 -5.34
N GLY A 23 -6.91 -13.20 -4.13
CA GLY A 23 -6.40 -12.44 -3.00
C GLY A 23 -7.26 -11.26 -2.53
N ILE A 24 -6.64 -10.29 -1.88
CA ILE A 24 -7.33 -9.14 -1.27
C ILE A 24 -7.35 -7.97 -2.25
N THR A 25 -8.54 -7.56 -2.66
CA THR A 25 -8.75 -6.41 -3.56
C THR A 25 -9.42 -5.25 -2.82
N ALA A 26 -9.23 -4.03 -3.33
CA ALA A 26 -9.89 -2.83 -2.82
C ALA A 26 -10.90 -2.29 -3.83
N ARG A 27 -12.14 -2.04 -3.39
CA ARG A 27 -13.17 -1.40 -4.20
C ARG A 27 -13.77 -0.18 -3.52
N GLN A 28 -14.14 0.81 -4.32
CA GLN A 28 -14.94 1.95 -3.87
C GLN A 28 -16.42 1.55 -3.80
N ARG A 29 -17.02 1.64 -2.61
CA ARG A 29 -18.44 1.36 -2.34
C ARG A 29 -19.26 2.64 -2.31
N MET A 30 -19.50 3.18 -3.52
CA MET A 30 -20.26 4.42 -3.72
C MET A 30 -21.74 4.30 -3.31
N ASP A 31 -22.28 3.08 -3.33
CA ASP A 31 -23.63 2.77 -2.86
C ASP A 31 -23.85 3.15 -1.39
N ILE A 32 -22.81 3.02 -0.55
CA ILE A 32 -22.86 3.41 0.86
C ILE A 32 -22.94 4.95 1.00
N ALA A 33 -22.26 5.69 0.12
CA ALA A 33 -22.35 7.15 0.10
C ALA A 33 -23.76 7.61 -0.29
N SER A 34 -24.32 6.98 -1.33
CA SER A 34 -25.66 7.27 -1.81
C SER A 34 -26.75 6.94 -0.78
N GLY A 35 -26.60 5.84 -0.03
CA GLY A 35 -27.54 5.49 1.05
C GLY A 35 -27.59 6.53 2.16
N TYR A 36 -26.43 7.03 2.61
CA TYR A 36 -26.37 8.08 3.63
C TYR A 36 -26.98 9.41 3.15
N GLU A 37 -26.82 9.74 1.87
CA GLU A 37 -27.48 10.90 1.26
C GLU A 37 -29.01 10.76 1.31
N GLN A 38 -29.54 9.57 1.00
CA GLN A 38 -30.97 9.29 1.06
C GLN A 38 -31.51 9.40 2.49
N ASP A 39 -30.79 8.85 3.47
CA ASP A 39 -31.18 8.91 4.88
C ASP A 39 -31.24 10.36 5.37
N LEU A 40 -30.26 11.18 4.99
CA LEU A 40 -30.27 12.62 5.30
C LEU A 40 -31.41 13.34 4.57
N ALA A 41 -31.62 13.08 3.29
CA ALA A 41 -32.71 13.71 2.53
C ALA A 41 -34.09 13.35 3.10
N ALA A 42 -34.28 12.12 3.57
CA ALA A 42 -35.52 11.66 4.20
C ALA A 42 -35.91 12.46 5.46
N LEU A 43 -34.93 13.02 6.17
CA LEU A 43 -35.17 13.83 7.35
C LEU A 43 -35.74 15.23 7.02
N TYR A 44 -35.48 15.73 5.81
CA TYR A 44 -35.78 17.11 5.43
C TYR A 44 -36.72 17.23 4.22
N CYS A 45 -36.93 16.15 3.48
CA CYS A 45 -37.75 16.12 2.27
C CYS A 45 -38.92 15.15 2.41
N ASN A 46 -40.10 15.56 1.93
CA ASN A 46 -41.26 14.67 1.86
C ASN A 46 -41.11 13.72 0.66
N ILE A 47 -40.44 12.59 0.88
CA ILE A 47 -40.18 11.55 -0.13
C ILE A 47 -41.48 10.98 -0.72
N GLY A 48 -42.62 11.10 -0.03
CA GLY A 48 -43.94 10.71 -0.53
C GLY A 48 -44.56 11.67 -1.55
N ASN A 49 -43.93 12.82 -1.81
CA ASN A 49 -44.41 13.78 -2.80
C ASN A 49 -44.06 13.30 -4.22
N GLN A 50 -45.07 12.96 -5.02
CA GLN A 50 -44.89 12.50 -6.41
C GLN A 50 -44.22 13.54 -7.33
N ASN A 51 -44.18 14.82 -6.93
CA ASN A 51 -43.48 15.88 -7.65
C ASN A 51 -42.01 16.05 -7.21
N PHE A 52 -41.58 15.36 -6.15
CA PHE A 52 -40.21 15.42 -5.67
C PHE A 52 -39.35 14.45 -6.47
N ASN A 53 -38.63 14.98 -7.46
CA ASN A 53 -37.76 14.19 -8.32
C ASN A 53 -36.34 14.20 -7.75
N PHE A 54 -35.97 13.15 -7.01
CA PHE A 54 -34.62 12.96 -6.47
C PHE A 54 -33.63 12.68 -7.60
N THR A 55 -33.23 13.73 -8.31
CA THR A 55 -32.37 13.67 -9.51
C THR A 55 -30.88 13.51 -9.18
N SER A 56 -30.49 13.27 -7.92
CA SER A 56 -29.11 13.45 -7.45
C SER A 56 -28.20 12.22 -7.44
N HIS A 57 -28.69 11.00 -7.66
CA HIS A 57 -27.82 9.80 -7.61
C HIS A 57 -26.72 9.76 -8.68
N HIS A 58 -26.96 10.36 -9.85
CA HIS A 58 -25.93 10.49 -10.87
C HIS A 58 -24.90 11.57 -10.51
N GLY A 59 -25.30 12.65 -9.84
CA GLY A 59 -24.42 13.76 -9.47
C GLY A 59 -23.27 13.30 -8.59
N LEU A 60 -23.58 12.68 -7.45
CA LEU A 60 -22.58 12.22 -6.50
C LEU A 60 -21.63 11.17 -7.13
N ARG A 61 -22.18 10.20 -7.87
CA ARG A 61 -21.35 9.19 -8.54
C ARG A 61 -20.39 9.80 -9.57
N GLU A 62 -20.84 10.78 -10.35
CA GLU A 62 -19.98 11.49 -11.29
C GLU A 62 -18.96 12.38 -10.58
N GLU A 63 -19.31 13.00 -9.46
CA GLU A 63 -18.36 13.75 -8.62
C GLU A 63 -17.25 12.85 -8.07
N PHE A 64 -17.60 11.69 -7.50
CA PHE A 64 -16.60 10.72 -7.02
C PHE A 64 -15.66 10.25 -8.13
N LYS A 65 -16.19 9.98 -9.33
CA LYS A 65 -15.37 9.65 -10.50
C LYS A 65 -14.41 10.80 -10.86
N ARG A 66 -14.91 12.04 -10.91
CA ARG A 66 -14.07 13.22 -11.20
C ARG A 66 -12.98 13.41 -10.16
N ILE A 67 -13.31 13.23 -8.89
CA ILE A 67 -12.36 13.29 -7.78
C ILE A 67 -11.29 12.20 -7.94
N ALA A 68 -11.68 10.96 -8.21
CA ALA A 68 -10.74 9.85 -8.42
C ALA A 68 -9.79 10.09 -9.61
N ILE A 69 -10.31 10.59 -10.73
CA ILE A 69 -9.51 10.97 -11.90
C ILE A 69 -8.51 12.07 -11.51
N TRP A 70 -8.99 13.15 -10.88
CA TRP A 70 -8.15 14.27 -10.48
C TRP A 70 -7.05 13.84 -9.50
N VAL A 71 -7.38 12.99 -8.50
CA VAL A 71 -6.39 12.45 -7.56
C VAL A 71 -5.36 11.60 -8.29
N SER A 72 -5.79 10.74 -9.23
CA SER A 72 -4.86 9.91 -10.01
C SER A 72 -3.92 10.73 -10.90
N ASP A 73 -4.43 11.79 -11.53
CA ASP A 73 -3.64 12.70 -12.36
C ASP A 73 -2.62 13.47 -11.53
N LEU A 74 -3.04 13.97 -10.36
CA LEU A 74 -2.13 14.69 -9.48
C LEU A 74 -1.05 13.78 -8.90
N SER A 75 -1.40 12.54 -8.52
CA SER A 75 -0.43 11.55 -8.04
C SER A 75 0.61 11.19 -9.10
N CYS A 76 0.19 10.93 -10.35
CA CYS A 76 1.12 10.67 -11.45
C CYS A 76 1.99 11.89 -11.76
N SER A 77 1.41 13.09 -11.75
CA SER A 77 2.15 14.35 -11.95
C SER A 77 3.19 14.58 -10.85
N TRP A 78 2.86 14.21 -9.61
CA TRP A 78 3.80 14.30 -8.50
C TRP A 78 4.96 13.31 -8.66
N ILE A 79 4.71 12.06 -9.07
CA ILE A 79 5.79 11.09 -9.39
C ILE A 79 6.68 11.61 -10.52
N LEU A 80 6.09 12.15 -11.59
CA LEU A 80 6.84 12.76 -12.69
C LEU A 80 7.72 13.92 -12.19
N TYR A 81 7.17 14.80 -11.36
CA TYR A 81 7.93 15.88 -10.71
C TYR A 81 9.07 15.33 -9.85
N GLN A 82 8.84 14.29 -9.05
CA GLN A 82 9.89 13.66 -8.25
C GLN A 82 10.97 13.01 -9.12
N SER A 83 10.62 12.44 -10.28
CA SER A 83 11.61 11.85 -11.18
C SER A 83 12.62 12.89 -11.67
N ILE A 84 12.17 14.11 -11.97
CA ILE A 84 13.04 15.22 -12.40
C ILE A 84 13.98 15.65 -11.27
N ASN A 85 13.47 15.74 -10.04
CA ASN A 85 14.26 16.20 -8.89
C ASN A 85 15.22 15.12 -8.36
N CYS A 86 14.79 13.87 -8.35
CA CYS A 86 15.56 12.76 -7.79
C CYS A 86 16.60 12.20 -8.77
N PHE A 87 16.37 12.37 -10.07
CA PHE A 87 17.24 11.88 -11.14
C PHE A 87 17.53 12.98 -12.18
N PRO A 88 18.19 14.08 -11.79
CA PRO A 88 18.59 15.11 -12.73
C PRO A 88 19.51 14.47 -13.79
N ASN A 89 19.20 14.70 -15.07
CA ASN A 89 19.90 14.12 -16.24
C ASN A 89 19.60 12.64 -16.56
N SER A 90 18.57 12.03 -15.96
CA SER A 90 18.10 10.71 -16.35
C SER A 90 16.99 10.78 -17.39
N ASP A 91 16.95 9.77 -18.28
CA ASP A 91 15.83 9.55 -19.19
C ASP A 91 14.58 8.96 -18.50
N LEU A 92 14.64 8.73 -17.18
CA LEU A 92 13.53 8.14 -16.40
C LEU A 92 12.24 8.96 -16.51
N THR A 93 12.31 10.29 -16.48
CA THR A 93 11.10 11.13 -16.66
C THR A 93 10.46 10.88 -18.02
N ARG A 94 11.26 10.76 -19.09
CA ARG A 94 10.78 10.49 -20.45
C ARG A 94 10.18 9.08 -20.55
N LEU A 95 10.81 8.09 -19.92
CA LEU A 95 10.26 6.74 -19.78
C LEU A 95 8.89 6.77 -19.11
N LEU A 96 8.78 7.41 -17.94
CA LEU A 96 7.53 7.50 -17.17
C LEU A 96 6.41 8.19 -17.97
N PHE A 97 6.72 9.26 -18.71
CA PHE A 97 5.75 9.91 -19.60
C PHE A 97 5.27 8.97 -20.71
N GLN A 98 6.16 8.19 -21.32
CA GLN A 98 5.81 7.28 -22.42
C GLN A 98 5.05 6.04 -21.96
N THR A 99 5.27 5.61 -20.73
CA THR A 99 4.57 4.47 -20.12
C THR A 99 3.37 4.91 -19.28
N LEU A 100 3.05 6.20 -19.19
CA LEU A 100 1.83 6.62 -18.51
C LEU A 100 0.62 6.13 -19.30
N ARG A 101 -0.35 5.53 -18.59
CA ARG A 101 -1.59 5.02 -19.17
C ARG A 101 -2.79 5.54 -18.43
N ARG A 102 -3.93 5.51 -19.11
CA ARG A 102 -5.23 5.75 -18.50
C ARG A 102 -6.06 4.47 -18.60
N SER A 103 -6.71 4.12 -17.51
CA SER A 103 -7.72 3.06 -17.54
C SER A 103 -8.92 3.45 -18.40
N PRO A 104 -9.80 2.51 -18.79
CA PRO A 104 -11.07 2.83 -19.43
C PRO A 104 -11.98 3.78 -18.62
N ARG A 105 -11.72 3.92 -17.32
CA ARG A 105 -12.43 4.85 -16.42
C ARG A 105 -11.74 6.22 -16.29
N GLY A 106 -10.69 6.48 -17.07
CA GLY A 106 -9.95 7.74 -17.11
C GLY A 106 -8.89 7.90 -16.02
N LEU A 107 -8.69 6.92 -15.14
CA LEU A 107 -7.68 6.99 -14.07
C LEU A 107 -6.27 6.87 -14.66
N ALA A 108 -5.41 7.86 -14.40
CA ALA A 108 -4.01 7.82 -14.81
C ALA A 108 -3.19 6.89 -13.91
N CYS A 109 -2.24 6.18 -14.51
CA CYS A 109 -1.34 5.27 -13.82
C CYS A 109 0.02 5.21 -14.52
N ILE A 110 1.07 5.12 -13.71
CA ILE A 110 2.45 4.86 -14.11
C ILE A 110 2.75 3.39 -13.77
N PRO A 111 3.59 2.68 -14.55
CA PRO A 111 3.99 1.32 -14.22
C PRO A 111 4.49 1.22 -12.79
N LEU A 112 3.94 0.29 -12.02
CA LEU A 112 4.12 0.24 -10.57
C LEU A 112 5.61 0.18 -10.16
N TYR A 113 6.39 -0.70 -10.79
CA TYR A 113 7.82 -0.81 -10.57
C TYR A 113 8.56 0.52 -10.85
N LEU A 114 8.28 1.17 -11.98
CA LEU A 114 8.93 2.44 -12.35
C LEU A 114 8.53 3.58 -11.41
N GLY A 115 7.26 3.63 -11.00
CA GLY A 115 6.79 4.56 -9.98
C GLY A 115 7.51 4.35 -8.65
N TYR A 116 7.73 3.09 -8.26
CA TYR A 116 8.44 2.77 -7.03
C TYR A 116 9.92 3.13 -7.07
N ILE A 117 10.62 2.98 -8.22
CA ILE A 117 12.01 3.47 -8.37
C ILE A 117 12.13 4.94 -7.98
N VAL A 118 11.19 5.77 -8.44
CA VAL A 118 11.16 7.21 -8.11
C VAL A 118 10.88 7.42 -6.63
N LEU A 119 9.86 6.75 -6.09
CA LEU A 119 9.51 6.81 -4.68
C LEU A 119 10.68 6.41 -3.79
N ARG A 120 11.34 5.30 -4.09
CA ARG A 120 12.51 4.79 -3.37
C ARG A 120 13.61 5.85 -3.28
N LYS A 121 13.96 6.48 -4.39
CA LYS A 121 14.98 7.54 -4.39
C LYS A 121 14.56 8.75 -3.56
N TRP A 122 13.28 9.13 -3.63
CA TRP A 122 12.72 10.21 -2.82
C TRP A 122 12.74 9.88 -1.31
N LEU A 123 12.43 8.64 -0.93
CA LEU A 123 12.52 8.16 0.46
C LEU A 123 13.97 8.22 0.97
N LEU A 124 14.93 7.81 0.14
CA LEU A 124 16.36 7.82 0.49
C LEU A 124 16.97 9.22 0.66
N HIS A 125 16.36 10.26 0.08
CA HIS A 125 16.79 11.64 0.28
C HIS A 125 16.32 12.24 1.63
N GLY A 126 15.85 11.40 2.58
CA GLY A 126 15.62 11.78 3.98
C GLY A 126 14.45 12.74 4.21
N SER A 127 13.53 12.85 3.24
CA SER A 127 12.40 13.78 3.32
C SER A 127 11.13 13.16 3.93
N ALA A 128 11.14 11.86 4.25
CA ALA A 128 9.98 11.14 4.75
C ALA A 128 10.31 10.43 6.07
N ASN A 129 9.40 10.54 7.04
CA ASN A 129 9.40 9.70 8.23
C ASN A 129 8.59 8.44 7.92
N LEU A 130 9.15 7.26 8.10
CA LEU A 130 8.49 5.99 7.82
C LEU A 130 8.17 5.24 9.11
N ILE A 131 6.99 4.63 9.16
CA ILE A 131 6.59 3.66 10.18
C ILE A 131 6.24 2.36 9.47
N LEU A 132 6.82 1.25 9.92
CA LEU A 132 6.42 -0.10 9.53
C LEU A 132 5.52 -0.67 10.62
N VAL A 133 4.36 -1.18 10.22
CA VAL A 133 3.46 -1.94 11.08
C VAL A 133 3.37 -3.34 10.53
N ASP A 134 3.99 -4.28 11.23
CA ASP A 134 3.88 -5.69 10.94
C ASP A 134 2.81 -6.33 11.81
N ARG A 135 1.94 -7.08 11.15
CA ARG A 135 0.91 -7.88 11.78
C ARG A 135 1.30 -9.35 11.61
N HIS A 136 1.95 -9.87 12.63
CA HIS A 136 2.48 -11.22 12.65
C HIS A 136 1.46 -12.21 13.21
N PHE A 137 1.19 -13.28 12.47
CA PHE A 137 0.28 -14.35 12.88
C PHE A 137 1.08 -15.55 13.38
N CYS A 138 0.93 -15.85 14.67
CA CYS A 138 1.49 -17.04 15.30
C CYS A 138 0.38 -18.08 15.54
N SER A 139 0.76 -19.25 16.08
CA SER A 139 -0.21 -20.30 16.41
C SER A 139 -1.25 -19.90 17.46
N SER A 140 -0.91 -18.96 18.36
CA SER A 140 -1.76 -18.54 19.49
C SER A 140 -2.57 -17.27 19.22
N GLY A 141 -2.29 -16.55 18.14
CA GLY A 141 -2.90 -15.25 17.93
C GLY A 141 -2.13 -14.37 16.96
N MET A 142 -2.31 -13.07 17.11
CA MET A 142 -1.68 -12.06 16.26
C MET A 142 -0.94 -11.03 17.10
N HIS A 143 0.25 -10.65 16.65
CA HIS A 143 1.06 -9.59 17.25
C HIS A 143 1.07 -8.35 16.35
N TYR A 144 1.10 -7.16 16.95
CA TYR A 144 1.37 -5.91 16.25
C TYR A 144 2.78 -5.44 16.60
N ASN A 145 3.68 -5.52 15.64
CA ASN A 145 5.05 -5.08 15.75
C ASN A 145 5.20 -3.75 15.01
N VAL A 146 5.62 -2.69 15.70
CA VAL A 146 5.72 -1.35 15.12
C VAL A 146 7.16 -0.86 15.15
N PHE A 147 7.62 -0.31 14.02
CA PHE A 147 8.99 0.15 13.85
C PHE A 147 9.03 1.55 13.26
N SER A 148 9.92 2.38 13.80
CA SER A 148 10.45 3.55 13.08
C SER A 148 11.46 3.06 12.03
N VAL A 149 11.38 3.62 10.83
CA VAL A 149 12.23 3.19 9.70
C VAL A 149 13.09 4.35 9.22
N ASP A 150 14.41 4.11 9.20
CA ASP A 150 15.41 5.00 8.62
C ASP A 150 15.97 4.37 7.33
N PRO A 151 15.64 4.88 6.13
CA PRO A 151 16.25 4.44 4.89
C PRO A 151 17.71 4.91 4.82
N LEU A 152 18.66 3.98 4.68
CA LEU A 152 20.09 4.24 4.64
C LEU A 152 20.67 3.85 3.28
N LEU A 153 21.51 4.72 2.73
CA LEU A 153 22.36 4.36 1.58
C LEU A 153 23.51 3.49 2.07
N VAL A 154 23.73 2.36 1.42
CA VAL A 154 24.89 1.50 1.66
C VAL A 154 25.98 1.96 0.70
N ASN A 155 27.05 2.52 1.25
CA ASN A 155 28.24 2.90 0.48
C ASN A 155 29.03 1.64 0.10
N ASP A 156 28.50 0.84 -0.81
CA ASP A 156 29.34 -0.08 -1.55
C ASP A 156 30.03 0.69 -2.66
N SER A 157 31.35 0.49 -2.77
CA SER A 157 32.22 1.08 -3.79
C SER A 157 31.53 1.18 -5.16
N PRO A 158 31.76 2.24 -5.95
CA PRO A 158 31.05 2.45 -7.22
C PRO A 158 31.30 1.26 -8.15
N SER A 159 30.34 0.34 -8.19
CA SER A 159 30.32 -0.75 -9.14
C SER A 159 30.21 -0.09 -10.52
N ARG A 160 31.22 -0.32 -11.36
CA ARG A 160 31.40 0.33 -12.67
C ARG A 160 30.36 -0.09 -13.72
N ASN A 161 29.26 -0.74 -13.33
CA ASN A 161 28.27 -1.29 -14.25
C ASN A 161 26.89 -0.72 -13.94
N LEU A 162 26.32 0.01 -14.91
CA LEU A 162 24.90 0.31 -15.17
C LEU A 162 23.91 0.74 -14.06
N HIS A 163 24.20 0.66 -12.76
CA HIS A 163 23.25 0.88 -11.66
C HIS A 163 23.03 2.36 -11.26
N ALA A 164 23.01 3.29 -12.22
CA ALA A 164 22.76 4.71 -11.91
C ALA A 164 21.35 4.98 -11.33
N VAL A 165 20.40 4.06 -11.55
CA VAL A 165 18.99 4.22 -11.18
C VAL A 165 18.67 3.68 -9.77
N LEU A 166 19.37 2.65 -9.31
CA LEU A 166 19.08 1.94 -8.07
C LEU A 166 20.33 1.85 -7.18
N PRO A 167 20.63 2.88 -6.37
CA PRO A 167 21.74 2.78 -5.41
C PRO A 167 21.45 1.69 -4.38
N ASN A 168 22.47 0.99 -3.88
CA ASN A 168 22.31 0.06 -2.76
C ASN A 168 21.79 0.80 -1.52
N SER A 169 20.70 0.30 -0.94
CA SER A 169 20.16 0.82 0.31
C SER A 169 19.62 -0.29 1.18
N ARG A 170 19.49 0.03 2.47
CA ARG A 170 18.89 -0.83 3.48
C ARG A 170 18.06 0.03 4.41
N TRP A 171 16.96 -0.50 4.92
CA TRP A 171 16.18 0.17 5.94
C TRP A 171 16.64 -0.29 7.31
N LYS A 172 16.94 0.65 8.20
CA LYS A 172 17.18 0.36 9.60
C LYS A 172 15.85 0.47 10.34
N LEU A 173 15.46 -0.62 11.00
CA LEU A 173 14.24 -0.69 11.80
C LEU A 173 14.60 -0.48 13.26
N THR A 174 13.87 0.40 13.93
CA THR A 174 13.93 0.59 15.38
C THR A 174 12.55 0.32 15.96
N PRO A 175 12.37 -0.70 16.80
CA PRO A 175 11.09 -0.96 17.45
C PRO A 175 10.61 0.27 18.22
N ILE A 176 9.32 0.59 18.11
CA ILE A 176 8.68 1.67 18.85
C ILE A 176 7.40 1.17 19.51
N ASP A 177 7.19 1.57 20.75
CA ASP A 177 5.90 1.43 21.40
C ASP A 177 5.04 2.66 21.10
N VAL A 178 4.13 2.54 20.15
CA VAL A 178 3.21 3.64 19.81
C VAL A 178 2.14 3.89 20.89
N PHE A 179 2.08 3.09 21.94
CA PHE A 179 1.22 3.34 23.10
C PHE A 179 1.93 4.13 24.20
N ASP A 180 3.26 4.28 24.13
CA ASP A 180 4.04 5.13 25.03
C ASP A 180 3.70 6.61 24.76
N PRO A 181 3.11 7.33 25.75
CA PRO A 181 2.78 8.74 25.61
C PRO A 181 3.98 9.63 25.25
N SER A 182 5.18 9.28 25.70
CA SER A 182 6.41 10.05 25.41
C SER A 182 6.76 10.03 23.91
N ILE A 183 6.36 8.96 23.22
CA ILE A 183 6.56 8.75 21.77
C ILE A 183 5.42 9.41 20.97
N THR A 184 4.19 9.41 21.47
CA THR A 184 3.02 9.94 20.75
C THR A 184 2.80 11.43 20.90
N ASP A 185 3.12 12.02 22.06
CA ASP A 185 2.82 13.43 22.36
C ASP A 185 3.82 14.40 21.71
N SER A 186 4.95 13.91 21.24
CA SER A 186 6.04 14.73 20.68
C SER A 186 5.95 14.96 19.17
N SER A 187 5.05 14.27 18.44
CA SER A 187 5.09 14.26 16.97
C SER A 187 3.74 14.52 16.29
N HIS A 188 3.50 15.79 15.94
CA HIS A 188 2.43 16.19 15.01
C HIS A 188 2.79 15.96 13.54
N THR A 189 4.02 15.52 13.25
CA THR A 189 4.49 15.29 11.88
C THR A 189 3.87 14.02 11.31
N PRO A 190 3.26 14.06 10.12
CA PRO A 190 2.76 12.87 9.46
C PRO A 190 3.92 11.95 9.05
N HIS A 191 3.71 10.65 9.20
CA HIS A 191 4.59 9.59 8.78
C HIS A 191 3.93 8.81 7.64
N ILE A 192 4.74 8.27 6.74
CA ILE A 192 4.31 7.25 5.79
C ILE A 192 4.25 5.94 6.56
N VAL A 193 3.05 5.43 6.76
CA VAL A 193 2.80 4.18 7.46
C VAL A 193 2.65 3.08 6.41
N VAL A 194 3.53 2.10 6.46
CA VAL A 194 3.48 0.88 5.67
C VAL A 194 2.99 -0.23 6.59
N ILE A 195 1.87 -0.84 6.25
CA ILE A 195 1.32 -1.99 6.97
C ILE A 195 1.43 -3.24 6.11
N GLY A 196 1.82 -4.34 6.74
CA GLY A 196 1.95 -5.64 6.13
C GLY A 196 1.59 -6.76 7.10
N ASN A 197 1.60 -7.98 6.56
CA ASN A 197 1.29 -9.19 7.32
C ASN A 197 2.45 -10.16 7.19
N SER A 198 2.65 -10.95 8.23
CA SER A 198 3.60 -12.05 8.22
C SER A 198 3.00 -13.28 8.89
N VAL A 199 3.38 -14.45 8.39
CA VAL A 199 3.05 -15.76 8.97
C VAL A 199 4.16 -16.71 8.58
N HIS A 200 4.55 -17.61 9.48
CA HIS A 200 5.44 -18.71 9.12
C HIS A 200 4.71 -19.69 8.20
N GLY A 201 4.79 -19.44 6.90
CA GLY A 201 4.12 -20.24 5.87
C GLY A 201 3.76 -19.44 4.64
N SER A 202 2.90 -20.03 3.82
CA SER A 202 2.41 -19.48 2.56
C SER A 202 1.22 -18.54 2.75
N TYR A 203 0.80 -17.91 1.65
CA TYR A 203 -0.44 -17.16 1.58
C TYR A 203 -1.68 -18.01 1.90
N ALA A 204 -1.65 -19.31 1.61
CA ALA A 204 -2.73 -20.23 1.98
C ALA A 204 -2.81 -20.40 3.50
N ASP A 205 -1.66 -20.43 4.18
CA ASP A 205 -1.60 -20.48 5.64
C ASP A 205 -2.16 -19.17 6.23
N TYR A 206 -1.80 -18.02 5.67
CA TYR A 206 -2.40 -16.73 6.02
C TYR A 206 -3.92 -16.72 5.85
N LEU A 207 -4.45 -17.20 4.71
CA LEU A 207 -5.89 -17.32 4.50
C LEU A 207 -6.54 -18.27 5.50
N SER A 208 -5.88 -19.36 5.89
CA SER A 208 -6.40 -20.28 6.90
C SER A 208 -6.56 -19.60 8.27
N HIS A 209 -5.65 -18.69 8.62
CA HIS A 209 -5.79 -17.84 9.80
C HIS A 209 -6.98 -16.89 9.66
N LEU A 210 -7.23 -16.36 8.46
CA LEU A 210 -8.40 -15.51 8.21
C LEU A 210 -9.73 -16.28 8.23
N ASP A 211 -9.78 -17.49 7.69
CA ASP A 211 -11.01 -18.30 7.64
C ASP A 211 -11.45 -18.76 9.04
N ARG A 212 -10.50 -18.99 9.95
CA ARG A 212 -10.80 -19.18 11.39
C ARG A 212 -11.54 -17.98 11.99
N LEU A 213 -11.41 -16.77 11.42
CA LEU A 213 -12.14 -15.57 11.87
C LEU A 213 -13.59 -15.53 11.37
N ASN A 214 -13.93 -16.26 10.30
CA ASN A 214 -15.28 -16.36 9.76
C ASN A 214 -16.10 -17.50 10.39
N GLY A 215 -15.51 -18.27 11.31
CA GLY A 215 -16.19 -19.30 12.11
C GLY A 215 -17.12 -18.73 13.20
N PRO A 216 -17.80 -19.58 13.99
CA PRO A 216 -18.60 -19.11 15.13
C PRO A 216 -17.74 -18.23 16.04
N ARG A 217 -18.29 -17.05 16.39
CA ARG A 217 -17.67 -15.84 16.99
C ARG A 217 -16.74 -16.01 18.20
N GLU A 218 -16.47 -17.23 18.67
CA GLU A 218 -15.80 -17.52 19.94
C GLU A 218 -14.30 -17.87 19.81
N LEU A 219 -13.76 -18.00 18.59
CA LEU A 219 -12.32 -18.22 18.33
C LEU A 219 -11.73 -17.13 17.44
N LEU A 220 -12.08 -15.87 17.75
CA LEU A 220 -11.43 -14.70 17.15
C LEU A 220 -9.94 -14.79 17.51
N ILE A 221 -9.04 -14.74 16.52
CA ILE A 221 -7.59 -14.59 16.76
C ILE A 221 -7.42 -13.27 17.50
N SER A 222 -7.43 -13.34 18.83
CA SER A 222 -7.20 -12.20 19.70
C SER A 222 -5.76 -11.76 19.52
N THR A 223 -5.51 -10.48 19.79
CA THR A 223 -4.14 -10.02 19.97
C THR A 223 -3.46 -10.94 20.99
N HIS A 224 -2.31 -11.49 20.63
CA HIS A 224 -1.54 -12.34 21.52
C HIS A 224 -0.66 -11.42 22.38
N GLU A 225 -1.04 -11.27 23.64
CA GLU A 225 -0.40 -10.33 24.58
C GLU A 225 0.81 -10.93 25.32
N ASP A 226 1.21 -12.16 25.00
CA ASP A 226 2.39 -12.77 25.61
C ASP A 226 3.68 -12.10 25.11
N SER A 227 4.25 -11.28 25.97
CA SER A 227 5.56 -10.63 25.76
C SER A 227 6.73 -11.61 25.62
N LEU A 228 6.55 -12.87 26.00
CA LEU A 228 7.55 -13.94 25.93
C LEU A 228 7.28 -14.94 24.82
N CYS A 229 6.36 -14.62 23.90
CA CYS A 229 6.12 -15.41 22.70
C CYS A 229 7.44 -15.62 21.93
N THR A 230 7.93 -16.87 21.92
CA THR A 230 9.21 -17.22 21.28
C THR A 230 9.15 -17.03 19.77
N ASP A 231 8.02 -17.40 19.16
CA ASP A 231 7.73 -17.26 17.74
C ASP A 231 7.81 -15.78 17.30
N ASN A 232 7.11 -14.88 18.00
CA ASN A 232 7.21 -13.45 17.71
C ASN A 232 8.61 -12.89 18.00
N SER A 233 9.32 -13.41 19.00
CA SER A 233 10.68 -12.96 19.33
C SER A 233 11.70 -13.34 18.25
N GLU A 234 11.58 -14.53 17.68
CA GLU A 234 12.37 -15.00 16.53
C GLU A 234 12.03 -14.17 15.29
N HIS A 235 10.74 -13.98 15.01
CA HIS A 235 10.27 -13.13 13.92
C HIS A 235 10.78 -11.68 14.01
N LEU A 236 10.82 -11.10 15.22
CA LEU A 236 11.39 -9.76 15.46
C LEU A 236 12.89 -9.68 15.12
N ALA A 237 13.63 -10.77 15.29
CA ALA A 237 15.04 -10.83 14.87
C ALA A 237 15.16 -10.91 13.34
N ASP A 238 14.31 -11.73 12.71
CA ASP A 238 14.29 -11.91 11.26
C ASP A 238 13.88 -10.63 10.53
N ILE A 239 12.82 -9.96 11.00
CA ILE A 239 12.38 -8.69 10.42
C ILE A 239 13.44 -7.60 10.59
N ALA A 240 14.18 -7.56 11.70
CA ALA A 240 15.27 -6.60 11.88
C ALA A 240 16.47 -6.91 10.98
N ALA A 241 16.74 -8.18 10.70
CA ALA A 241 17.82 -8.63 9.83
C ALA A 241 17.50 -8.48 8.34
N ALA A 242 16.23 -8.50 7.95
CA ALA A 242 15.79 -8.46 6.56
C ALA A 242 16.19 -7.17 5.82
N ASN A 243 16.37 -7.30 4.50
CA ASN A 243 16.56 -6.15 3.62
C ASN A 243 15.20 -5.64 3.10
N HIS A 244 14.53 -4.80 3.89
CA HIS A 244 13.21 -4.25 3.56
C HIS A 244 13.19 -3.40 2.28
N ASP A 245 14.32 -2.79 1.93
CA ASP A 245 14.45 -2.07 0.66
C ASP A 245 14.32 -3.04 -0.52
N ARG A 246 15.02 -4.19 -0.44
CA ARG A 246 14.93 -5.24 -1.45
C ARG A 246 13.57 -5.90 -1.47
N ILE A 247 12.98 -6.19 -0.30
CA ILE A 247 11.60 -6.71 -0.18
C ILE A 247 10.63 -5.80 -0.91
N ALA A 248 10.68 -4.49 -0.64
CA ALA A 248 9.78 -3.54 -1.28
C ALA A 248 10.00 -3.47 -2.80
N LEU A 249 11.26 -3.41 -3.25
CA LEU A 249 11.58 -3.40 -4.68
C LEU A 249 11.09 -4.67 -5.39
N SER A 250 11.33 -5.85 -4.81
CA SER A 250 10.83 -7.14 -5.28
C SER A 250 9.31 -7.17 -5.31
N PHE A 251 8.65 -6.69 -4.26
CA PHE A 251 7.19 -6.61 -4.18
C PHE A 251 6.62 -5.80 -5.35
N PHE A 252 7.09 -4.57 -5.56
CA PHE A 252 6.60 -3.72 -6.64
C PHE A 252 7.01 -4.19 -8.05
N SER A 253 8.07 -4.98 -8.16
CA SER A 253 8.48 -5.62 -9.43
C SER A 253 7.66 -6.87 -9.77
N HIS A 254 7.13 -7.57 -8.76
CA HIS A 254 6.35 -8.79 -8.93
C HIS A 254 4.90 -8.54 -9.35
N HIS A 255 4.38 -7.35 -9.07
CA HIS A 255 3.03 -6.97 -9.46
C HIS A 255 2.95 -6.55 -10.93
N ASP A 256 1.75 -6.68 -11.50
CA ASP A 256 1.44 -6.15 -12.82
C ASP A 256 1.82 -4.67 -12.93
N PHE A 257 2.27 -4.27 -14.13
CA PHE A 257 2.62 -2.87 -14.38
C PHE A 257 1.46 -1.92 -14.09
N TYR A 258 0.23 -2.33 -14.39
CA TYR A 258 -0.98 -1.53 -14.17
C TYR A 258 -2.04 -2.33 -13.42
N PRO A 259 -2.86 -1.67 -12.57
CA PRO A 259 -3.92 -2.33 -11.79
C PRO A 259 -5.19 -2.58 -12.61
N PHE A 260 -5.13 -2.46 -13.93
CA PHE A 260 -6.25 -2.66 -14.84
C PHE A 260 -5.77 -3.42 -16.07
N GLY A 261 -6.65 -4.28 -16.60
CA GLY A 261 -6.41 -4.95 -17.86
C GLY A 261 -6.15 -3.93 -18.97
N THR A 262 -5.07 -4.15 -19.69
CA THR A 262 -4.72 -3.37 -20.86
C THR A 262 -5.44 -3.93 -22.08
N THR A 263 -5.90 -3.09 -23.00
CA THR A 263 -6.57 -3.55 -24.23
C THR A 263 -5.64 -4.37 -25.13
N MET A 264 -4.32 -4.26 -24.91
CA MET A 264 -3.27 -4.87 -25.71
C MET A 264 -2.62 -6.08 -25.03
N GLY A 265 -3.03 -6.45 -23.80
CA GLY A 265 -2.53 -7.62 -23.10
C GLY A 265 -0.99 -7.70 -23.02
N SER A 266 -0.42 -8.81 -23.47
CA SER A 266 1.03 -9.08 -23.48
C SER A 266 1.84 -8.08 -24.32
N GLU A 267 1.27 -7.54 -25.40
CA GLU A 267 1.96 -6.56 -26.26
C GLU A 267 2.28 -5.26 -25.51
N GLU A 268 1.47 -4.91 -24.52
CA GLU A 268 1.75 -3.74 -23.68
C GLU A 268 2.86 -4.01 -22.64
N ILE A 269 2.90 -5.22 -22.08
CA ILE A 269 4.00 -5.63 -21.19
C ILE A 269 5.32 -5.55 -21.95
N ASP A 270 5.36 -6.10 -23.17
CA ASP A 270 6.52 -6.05 -24.04
C ASP A 270 6.88 -4.62 -24.44
N SER A 271 5.87 -3.77 -24.71
CA SER A 271 6.06 -2.35 -25.00
C SER A 271 6.69 -1.58 -23.83
N VAL A 272 6.26 -1.84 -22.59
CA VAL A 272 6.83 -1.24 -21.39
C VAL A 272 8.26 -1.71 -21.20
N LYS A 273 8.54 -3.02 -21.29
CA LYS A 273 9.90 -3.57 -21.18
C LYS A 273 10.84 -3.02 -22.26
N ALA A 274 10.39 -2.95 -23.51
CA ALA A 274 11.15 -2.33 -24.60
C ALA A 274 11.41 -0.84 -24.33
N SER A 275 10.45 -0.12 -23.74
CA SER A 275 10.65 1.27 -23.34
C SER A 275 11.68 1.38 -22.20
N MET A 276 11.64 0.48 -21.22
CA MET A 276 12.62 0.43 -20.12
C MET A 276 14.03 0.31 -20.68
N ASP A 277 14.29 -0.66 -21.56
CA ASP A 277 15.63 -0.89 -22.11
C ASP A 277 16.07 0.18 -23.12
N LYS A 278 15.11 0.84 -23.79
CA LYS A 278 15.41 1.99 -24.64
C LYS A 278 15.99 3.17 -23.86
N TYR A 279 15.51 3.41 -22.64
CA TYR A 279 15.91 4.55 -21.81
C TYR A 279 16.92 4.22 -20.73
N SER A 280 17.00 2.95 -20.33
CA SER A 280 17.94 2.43 -19.35
C SER A 280 18.21 0.96 -19.70
N PRO A 281 19.19 0.69 -20.59
CA PRO A 281 19.50 -0.68 -21.03
C PRO A 281 19.69 -1.64 -19.86
N GLY A 282 18.99 -2.79 -19.89
CA GLY A 282 19.07 -3.83 -18.85
C GLY A 282 18.06 -3.68 -17.72
N LEU A 283 17.29 -2.59 -17.67
CA LEU A 283 16.31 -2.35 -16.62
C LEU A 283 15.15 -3.37 -16.64
N SER A 284 14.76 -3.87 -17.82
CA SER A 284 13.71 -4.88 -17.91
C SER A 284 14.15 -6.25 -17.36
N GLN A 285 15.43 -6.58 -17.56
CA GLN A 285 16.06 -7.77 -17.00
C GLN A 285 16.16 -7.64 -15.47
N GLU A 286 16.66 -6.50 -14.97
CA GLU A 286 16.76 -6.23 -13.53
C GLU A 286 15.39 -6.31 -12.84
N GLN A 287 14.33 -5.80 -13.48
CA GLN A 287 12.95 -5.95 -12.98
C GLN A 287 12.52 -7.42 -12.90
N THR A 288 12.85 -8.21 -13.92
CA THR A 288 12.48 -9.63 -13.97
C THR A 288 13.21 -10.44 -12.90
N GLU A 289 14.51 -10.22 -12.74
CA GLU A 289 15.33 -10.86 -11.71
C GLU A 289 14.84 -10.48 -10.30
N THR A 290 14.59 -9.18 -10.07
CA THR A 290 14.10 -8.67 -8.79
C THR A 290 12.71 -9.23 -8.42
N SER A 291 11.86 -9.48 -9.42
CA SER A 291 10.52 -10.06 -9.23
C SER A 291 10.55 -11.51 -8.75
N GLN A 292 11.57 -12.27 -9.13
CA GLN A 292 11.74 -13.68 -8.76
C GLN A 292 12.26 -13.85 -7.33
N GLU A 293 12.85 -12.81 -6.75
CA GLU A 293 13.40 -12.86 -5.39
C GLU A 293 12.33 -12.80 -4.30
N LEU A 294 11.11 -12.34 -4.60
CA LEU A 294 10.11 -12.00 -3.59
C LEU A 294 9.80 -13.15 -2.61
N ALA A 295 9.66 -14.37 -3.12
CA ALA A 295 9.42 -15.55 -2.29
C ALA A 295 10.63 -15.88 -1.39
N ASN A 296 11.85 -15.80 -1.93
CA ASN A 296 13.09 -16.05 -1.17
C ASN A 296 13.35 -15.00 -0.08
N LEU A 297 12.68 -13.85 -0.15
CA LEU A 297 12.75 -12.77 0.83
C LEU A 297 11.65 -12.86 1.90
N GLY A 298 10.84 -13.92 1.91
CA GLY A 298 9.75 -14.12 2.87
C GLY A 298 8.59 -13.13 2.72
N ALA A 299 8.35 -12.66 1.50
CA ALA A 299 7.29 -11.69 1.19
C ALA A 299 6.46 -12.07 -0.05
N GLY A 300 6.54 -13.33 -0.48
CA GLY A 300 5.85 -13.88 -1.65
C GLY A 300 4.61 -14.71 -1.30
N GLY A 301 3.97 -15.28 -2.33
CA GLY A 301 2.80 -16.16 -2.15
C GLY A 301 3.13 -17.49 -1.47
N ASP A 302 4.32 -18.04 -1.73
CA ASP A 302 4.75 -19.32 -1.17
C ASP A 302 5.41 -19.18 0.22
N ASP A 303 5.86 -17.97 0.57
CA ASP A 303 6.51 -17.66 1.84
C ASP A 303 6.23 -16.20 2.25
N MET A 304 5.53 -16.05 3.38
CA MET A 304 5.16 -14.78 4.01
C MET A 304 5.82 -14.60 5.38
N SER A 305 6.93 -15.29 5.64
CA SER A 305 7.59 -15.31 6.95
C SER A 305 8.12 -13.96 7.41
N ILE A 306 8.49 -13.04 6.52
CA ILE A 306 9.12 -11.76 6.89
C ILE A 306 8.13 -10.61 6.89
N PHE A 307 7.65 -10.18 5.71
CA PHE A 307 6.78 -9.01 5.62
C PHE A 307 6.12 -8.88 4.24
N GLY A 308 4.85 -9.28 4.14
CA GLY A 308 4.02 -9.05 2.97
C GLY A 308 3.37 -7.66 3.00
N TRP A 309 3.81 -6.76 2.11
CA TRP A 309 3.22 -5.42 1.99
C TRP A 309 1.72 -5.50 1.67
N GLN A 310 0.92 -4.75 2.43
CA GLN A 310 -0.52 -4.67 2.18
C GLN A 310 -0.97 -3.24 1.88
N HIS A 311 -0.59 -2.28 2.72
CA HIS A 311 -1.09 -0.91 2.61
C HIS A 311 -0.11 0.18 2.99
N VAL A 312 -0.33 1.35 2.39
CA VAL A 312 0.45 2.57 2.64
C VAL A 312 -0.51 3.74 2.84
N PHE A 313 -0.32 4.51 3.90
CA PHE A 313 -1.08 5.73 4.17
C PHE A 313 -0.24 6.74 4.96
N ALA A 314 -0.75 7.96 5.14
CA ALA A 314 -0.09 8.98 5.92
C ALA A 314 -0.83 9.20 7.25
N GLU A 315 -0.12 9.15 8.37
CA GLU A 315 -0.71 9.31 9.70
C GLU A 315 0.34 9.78 10.74
N THR A 316 -0.12 10.38 11.83
CA THR A 316 0.73 10.68 13.00
C THR A 316 0.97 9.43 13.86
N LYS A 317 2.00 9.42 14.70
CA LYS A 317 2.23 8.29 15.65
C LYS A 317 1.01 8.06 16.54
N LYS A 318 0.39 9.14 17.04
CA LYS A 318 -0.85 9.08 17.80
C LYS A 318 -2.00 8.46 17.00
N GLY A 319 -2.18 8.89 15.75
CA GLY A 319 -3.21 8.32 14.87
C GLY A 319 -2.98 6.83 14.61
N VAL A 320 -1.74 6.39 14.39
CA VAL A 320 -1.40 4.96 14.28
C VAL A 320 -1.81 4.20 15.55
N ALA A 321 -1.50 4.72 16.73
CA ALA A 321 -1.91 4.11 18.00
C ALA A 321 -3.44 4.01 18.13
N GLU A 322 -4.17 5.04 17.71
CA GLU A 322 -5.64 5.04 17.69
C GLU A 322 -6.20 4.01 16.71
N HIS A 323 -5.62 3.87 15.51
CA HIS A 323 -6.01 2.83 14.54
C HIS A 323 -5.75 1.43 15.09
N LEU A 324 -4.58 1.18 15.69
CA LEU A 324 -4.25 -0.13 16.28
C LEU A 324 -5.18 -0.49 17.44
N LYS A 325 -5.53 0.47 18.32
CA LYS A 325 -6.56 0.27 19.36
C LYS A 325 -7.90 -0.11 18.76
N GLN A 326 -8.32 0.58 17.70
CA GLN A 326 -9.59 0.28 17.02
C GLN A 326 -9.59 -1.09 16.34
N TRP A 327 -8.50 -1.48 15.68
CA TRP A 327 -8.39 -2.79 15.01
C TRP A 327 -8.35 -3.94 16.01
N THR A 328 -7.65 -3.75 17.13
CA THR A 328 -7.66 -4.70 18.26
C THR A 328 -9.06 -4.87 18.84
N ASN A 329 -9.78 -3.76 19.07
CA ASN A 329 -11.08 -3.80 19.75
C ASN A 329 -12.26 -4.24 18.87
N LYS A 330 -12.20 -4.00 17.55
CA LYS A 330 -13.35 -4.27 16.66
C LYS A 330 -13.26 -5.59 15.92
N VAL A 331 -12.16 -6.35 16.05
CA VAL A 331 -11.79 -7.47 15.16
C VAL A 331 -11.99 -7.10 13.68
N ASN A 332 -11.90 -5.81 13.39
CA ASN A 332 -11.83 -5.30 12.04
C ASN A 332 -10.36 -5.38 11.70
N LEU A 333 -9.96 -6.55 11.21
CA LEU A 333 -8.91 -6.60 10.21
C LEU A 333 -9.24 -5.46 9.22
N LEU A 334 -8.36 -4.47 9.07
CA LEU A 334 -8.40 -3.38 8.08
C LEU A 334 -9.62 -3.38 7.14
N PRO A 335 -10.50 -2.34 7.14
CA PRO A 335 -11.95 -2.46 6.94
C PRO A 335 -12.37 -3.55 5.93
N PHE A 336 -12.32 -4.81 6.37
CA PHE A 336 -12.91 -5.93 5.67
C PHE A 336 -14.38 -5.91 6.06
N SER A 337 -15.18 -5.15 5.28
CA SER A 337 -16.60 -5.45 5.25
C SER A 337 -16.75 -6.71 4.40
N VAL A 338 -16.97 -7.85 5.05
CA VAL A 338 -17.54 -9.01 4.36
C VAL A 338 -18.81 -8.51 3.63
N PRO A 339 -19.01 -8.83 2.35
CA PRO A 339 -20.29 -8.58 1.71
C PRO A 339 -21.36 -9.31 2.52
N SER A 340 -22.26 -8.56 3.15
CA SER A 340 -23.55 -9.09 3.60
C SER A 340 -24.36 -9.58 2.40
#